data_AF-A0AAD5W848-F1
#
_entry.id   AF-A0AAD5W848-F1
#
_cell.length_a   1.000
_cell.length_b   1.000
_cell.length_c   1.000
_cell.angle_alpha   90.00
_cell.angle_beta   90.00
_cell.angle_gamma   90.00
#
_symmetry.space_group_name_H-M   'P 1'
#
loop_
_entity.id
_entity.type
_entity.pdbx_description
1 polymer ?
#
loop_
_entity_poly.entity_id
_entity_poly.type
_entity_poly.pdbx_seq_one_letter_code
_entity_poly.pdbx_strand_id
1 'polypeptide(L)'
;MEKHLVICSRGCKPDGTQLGFGRYGTKSLRAGHLSYRAIEAARRAIIGQFNRTMNGKFRRNGKIWVRLLADLPITGKPTEVRMGRGKGNPTGWIARVSTGR
;
A
#
# COMPACT_ATOMS: atom_id res chain seq x y z
N MET A 1 -17.81 15.06 -5.42
CA MET A 1 -16.54 14.48 -4.90
C MET A 1 -16.85 13.75 -3.60
N GLU A 2 -16.80 12.43 -3.64
CA GLU A 2 -17.19 11.55 -2.55
C GLU A 2 -16.15 11.59 -1.42
N LYS A 3 -16.56 12.03 -0.22
CA LYS A 3 -15.66 12.26 0.92
C LYS A 3 -15.62 10.99 1.77
N HIS A 4 -14.60 10.16 1.60
CA HIS A 4 -14.47 8.91 2.37
C HIS A 4 -14.00 9.14 3.81
N LEU A 5 -14.54 8.36 4.75
CA LEU A 5 -14.13 8.34 6.15
C LEU A 5 -12.88 7.45 6.31
N VAL A 6 -11.88 7.95 7.03
CA VAL A 6 -10.68 7.16 7.36
C VAL A 6 -11.01 6.25 8.55
N ILE A 7 -11.43 5.02 8.26
CA ILE A 7 -11.76 4.01 9.27
C ILE A 7 -10.50 3.17 9.57
N CYS A 8 -10.25 2.94 10.87
CA CYS A 8 -9.24 2.00 11.35
C CYS A 8 -9.74 0.56 11.17
N SER A 9 -8.99 -0.29 10.47
CA SER A 9 -9.38 -1.69 10.27
C SER A 9 -9.18 -2.49 11.56
N ARG A 10 -10.29 -2.83 12.21
CA ARG A 10 -10.29 -3.76 13.35
C ARG A 10 -10.57 -5.17 12.81
N GLY A 11 -9.51 -5.93 12.53
CA GLY A 11 -9.59 -7.36 12.26
C GLY A 11 -9.10 -7.83 10.89
N CYS A 12 -8.69 -9.09 10.83
CA CYS A 12 -8.41 -9.83 9.61
C CYS A 12 -9.55 -10.81 9.31
N LYS A 13 -9.80 -11.11 8.03
CA LYS A 13 -10.62 -12.27 7.69
C LYS A 13 -9.79 -13.53 7.95
N PRO A 14 -10.34 -14.55 8.64
CA PRO A 14 -9.60 -15.77 8.99
C PRO A 14 -9.05 -16.51 7.76
N ASP A 15 -9.72 -16.39 6.60
CA ASP A 15 -9.54 -17.32 5.47
C ASP A 15 -8.65 -16.75 4.33
N GLY A 16 -8.21 -15.49 4.44
CA GLY A 16 -7.55 -14.75 3.35
C GLY A 16 -6.02 -14.79 3.34
N THR A 17 -5.39 -15.57 4.22
CA THR A 17 -3.94 -15.54 4.51
C THR A 17 -3.09 -16.41 3.58
N GLN A 18 -3.71 -17.19 2.69
CA GLN A 18 -2.97 -18.03 1.74
C GLN A 18 -2.35 -17.20 0.59
N LEU A 19 -1.21 -17.69 0.09
CA LEU A 19 -0.50 -17.13 -1.05
C LEU A 19 -1.31 -17.37 -2.32
N GLY A 20 -1.91 -16.32 -2.87
CA GLY A 20 -2.67 -16.43 -4.12
C GLY A 20 -1.78 -16.60 -5.37
N PHE A 21 -0.58 -16.01 -5.35
CA PHE A 21 0.36 -16.07 -6.46
C PHE A 21 1.80 -16.23 -5.98
N GLY A 22 2.61 -16.89 -6.80
CA GLY A 22 4.05 -17.05 -6.55
C GLY A 22 4.36 -18.09 -5.47
N ARG A 23 5.65 -18.22 -5.17
CA ARG A 23 6.15 -19.18 -4.16
C ARG A 23 6.38 -18.52 -2.79
N TYR A 24 6.63 -17.22 -2.78
CA TYR A 24 6.96 -16.45 -1.59
C TYR A 24 6.16 -15.15 -1.57
N GLY A 25 5.85 -14.66 -0.38
CA GLY A 25 5.15 -13.39 -0.20
C GLY A 25 5.34 -12.85 1.21
N THR A 26 5.03 -11.57 1.37
CA THR A 26 5.12 -10.87 2.66
C THR A 26 3.70 -10.63 3.18
N LYS A 27 3.49 -10.81 4.50
CA LYS A 27 2.23 -10.51 5.18
C LYS A 27 2.39 -9.38 6.18
N SER A 28 1.36 -8.58 6.38
CA SER A 28 1.31 -7.59 7.44
C SER A 28 1.03 -8.23 8.79
N LEU A 29 1.84 -7.92 9.80
CA LEU A 29 1.61 -8.37 11.18
C LEU A 29 0.66 -7.45 11.95
N ARG A 30 0.44 -6.23 11.47
CA ARG A 30 -0.37 -5.21 12.13
C ARG A 30 -1.32 -4.54 11.14
N ALA A 31 -2.45 -4.08 11.63
CA ALA A 31 -3.36 -3.26 10.85
C ALA A 31 -2.85 -1.81 10.77
N GLY A 32 -3.11 -1.14 9.64
CA GLY A 32 -2.69 0.24 9.42
C GLY A 32 -3.07 0.79 8.05
N HIS A 33 -2.53 1.96 7.73
CA HIS A 33 -2.68 2.60 6.42
C HIS A 33 -1.33 2.75 5.75
N LEU A 34 -1.26 2.40 4.46
CA LEU A 34 -0.06 2.52 3.64
C LEU A 34 -0.30 3.55 2.54
N SER A 35 0.63 4.48 2.37
CA SER A 35 0.56 5.46 1.28
C SER A 35 0.94 4.81 -0.05
N TYR A 36 0.33 5.30 -1.13
CA TYR A 36 0.70 4.88 -2.49
C TYR A 36 2.21 5.00 -2.74
N ARG A 37 2.83 6.10 -2.26
CA ARG A 37 4.28 6.34 -2.40
C ARG A 37 5.12 5.27 -1.71
N ALA A 38 4.71 4.82 -0.52
CA ALA A 38 5.40 3.76 0.20
C ALA A 38 5.29 2.40 -0.52
N ILE A 39 4.11 2.09 -1.07
CA ILE A 39 3.89 0.85 -1.84
C ILE A 39 4.79 0.83 -3.09
N GLU A 40 4.84 1.94 -3.83
CA GLU A 40 5.71 2.04 -5.01
C GLU A 40 7.19 2.04 -4.67
N ALA A 41 7.59 2.66 -3.55
CA ALA A 41 8.97 2.61 -3.07
C ALA A 41 9.41 1.17 -2.77
N ALA A 42 8.56 0.40 -2.07
CA ALA A 42 8.82 -1.00 -1.78
C ALA A 42 8.92 -1.84 -3.06
N ARG A 43 8.03 -1.62 -4.04
CA ARG A 43 8.06 -2.30 -5.34
C ARG A 43 9.37 -2.02 -6.09
N ARG A 44 9.76 -0.74 -6.18
CA ARG A 44 11.03 -0.31 -6.82
C ARG A 44 12.25 -0.90 -6.12
N ALA A 45 12.25 -0.95 -4.78
CA ALA A 45 13.34 -1.55 -4.01
C ALA A 45 13.51 -3.04 -4.32
N ILE A 46 12.41 -3.80 -4.35
CA ILE A 46 12.42 -5.23 -4.67
C ILE A 46 12.91 -5.46 -6.10
N ILE A 47 12.34 -4.75 -7.09
CA ILE A 47 12.75 -4.86 -8.50
C ILE A 47 14.22 -4.47 -8.66
N GLY A 48 14.64 -3.34 -8.06
CA GLY A 48 16.02 -2.87 -8.11
C GLY A 48 17.00 -3.86 -7.49
N GLN A 49 16.63 -4.50 -6.37
CA GLN A 49 17.45 -5.51 -5.73
C GLN A 49 17.57 -6.78 -6.58
N PHE A 50 16.47 -7.25 -7.18
CA PHE A 50 16.53 -8.37 -8.12
C PHE A 50 17.39 -8.05 -9.34
N ASN A 51 17.22 -6.86 -9.93
CA ASN A 51 18.03 -6.43 -11.08
C ASN A 51 19.52 -6.33 -10.73
N ARG A 52 19.85 -5.85 -9.53
CA ARG A 52 21.25 -5.73 -9.05
C ARG A 52 21.89 -7.08 -8.77
N THR A 53 21.19 -7.98 -8.09
CA THR A 53 21.74 -9.28 -7.68
C THR A 53 21.90 -10.26 -8.84
N MET A 54 21.16 -10.08 -9.94
CA MET A 54 21.16 -10.99 -11.09
C MET A 54 22.13 -10.60 -12.22
N ASN A 55 23.08 -9.69 -11.97
CA ASN A 55 24.02 -9.11 -12.94
C ASN A 55 25.11 -10.06 -13.47
N GLY A 56 24.84 -11.36 -13.69
CA GLY A 56 25.88 -12.24 -14.23
C GLY A 56 25.53 -13.62 -14.76
N LYS A 57 24.37 -14.23 -14.45
CA LYS A 57 24.18 -15.65 -14.84
C LYS A 57 22.84 -16.06 -15.46
N PHE A 58 21.71 -15.39 -15.25
CA PHE A 58 20.46 -15.80 -15.90
C PHE A 58 19.47 -14.65 -15.91
N ARG A 59 19.11 -14.17 -17.10
CA ARG A 59 18.01 -13.24 -17.35
C ARG A 59 16.67 -13.95 -17.07
N ARG A 60 16.33 -14.16 -15.79
CA ARG A 60 15.03 -14.72 -15.40
C ARG A 60 14.05 -13.59 -15.13
N ASN A 61 13.00 -13.54 -15.95
CA ASN A 61 11.85 -12.67 -15.78
C ASN A 61 11.10 -13.08 -14.49
N GLY A 62 11.52 -12.55 -13.34
CA GLY A 62 10.82 -12.71 -12.08
C GLY A 62 9.53 -11.88 -12.08
N LYS A 63 8.37 -12.53 -11.95
CA LYS A 63 7.08 -11.83 -11.85
C LYS A 63 6.82 -11.46 -10.39
N ILE A 64 6.65 -10.16 -10.14
CA ILE A 64 6.32 -9.61 -8.82
C ILE A 64 4.86 -9.15 -8.83
N TRP A 65 4.14 -9.48 -7.76
CA TRP A 65 2.74 -9.11 -7.59
C TRP A 65 2.58 -8.16 -6.40
N VAL A 66 1.86 -7.06 -6.61
CA VAL A 66 1.43 -6.16 -5.53
C VAL A 66 -0.07 -6.32 -5.37
N ARG A 67 -0.52 -6.83 -4.22
CA ARG A 67 -1.94 -7.12 -3.93
C ARG A 67 -2.69 -5.97 -3.26
N LEU A 68 -2.01 -4.84 -3.05
CA LEU A 68 -2.53 -3.65 -2.38
C LEU A 68 -2.75 -2.55 -3.40
N LEU A 69 -3.97 -2.00 -3.42
CA LEU A 69 -4.34 -0.84 -4.22
C LEU A 69 -4.65 0.33 -3.28
N ALA A 70 -4.19 1.53 -3.62
CA ALA A 70 -4.51 2.74 -2.88
C ALA A 70 -5.80 3.35 -3.42
N ASP A 71 -6.92 2.97 -2.80
CA ASP A 71 -8.29 3.28 -3.20
C ASP A 71 -8.90 4.44 -2.41
N LEU A 72 -8.37 4.73 -1.21
CA LEU A 72 -8.96 5.72 -0.32
C LEU A 72 -8.25 7.08 -0.46
N PRO A 73 -8.97 8.18 -0.79
CA PRO A 73 -8.37 9.50 -0.85
C PRO A 73 -8.15 10.08 0.56
N ILE A 74 -6.93 10.57 0.82
CA ILE A 74 -6.62 11.43 1.96
C ILE A 74 -6.93 12.87 1.59
N THR A 75 -7.62 13.58 2.47
CA THR A 75 -7.86 15.01 2.35
C THR A 75 -7.02 15.80 3.35
N GLY A 76 -6.45 16.93 2.93
CA GLY A 76 -5.72 17.85 3.79
C GLY A 76 -6.19 19.29 3.60
N LYS A 77 -6.15 20.08 4.68
CA LYS A 77 -6.23 21.54 4.59
C LYS A 77 -4.83 22.11 4.43
N PRO A 78 -4.67 23.26 3.75
CA PRO A 78 -3.39 23.95 3.73
C PRO A 78 -2.98 24.38 5.14
N THR A 79 -1.68 24.54 5.37
CA THR A 79 -1.12 24.84 6.71
C THR A 79 -1.56 26.21 7.25
N GLU A 80 -1.89 27.15 6.37
CA GLU A 80 -2.18 28.55 6.73
C GLU A 80 -3.61 28.77 7.27
N VAL A 81 -4.55 27.85 7.03
CA VAL A 81 -5.96 28.09 7.35
C VAL A 81 -6.34 27.61 8.75
N ARG A 82 -7.17 28.39 9.43
CA ARG A 82 -7.79 28.00 10.69
C ARG A 82 -8.78 26.84 10.51
N MET A 83 -9.07 26.15 11.61
CA MET A 83 -10.04 25.06 11.65
C MET A 83 -11.46 25.54 11.29
N GLY A 84 -12.30 24.65 10.73
CA GLY A 84 -13.65 24.99 10.23
C GLY A 84 -13.78 25.03 8.69
N ARG A 85 -14.88 25.54 8.15
CA ARG A 85 -15.17 25.65 6.69
C ARG A 85 -15.17 24.33 5.89
N GLY A 86 -15.42 23.20 6.56
CA GLY A 86 -15.58 21.88 5.92
C GLY A 86 -14.29 21.06 5.78
N LYS A 87 -14.34 20.02 4.93
CA LYS A 87 -13.24 19.07 4.68
C LYS A 87 -12.36 19.57 3.53
N GLY A 88 -11.04 19.42 3.67
CA GLY A 88 -10.07 19.88 2.66
C GLY A 88 -10.08 19.06 1.37
N ASN A 89 -9.23 19.47 0.42
CA ASN A 89 -9.11 18.82 -0.88
C ASN A 89 -8.34 17.49 -0.77
N PRO A 90 -8.59 16.51 -1.65
CA PRO A 90 -7.79 15.29 -1.74
C PRO A 90 -6.33 15.59 -2.10
N THR A 91 -5.38 15.13 -1.29
CA THR A 91 -3.93 15.35 -1.47
C THR A 91 -3.16 14.07 -1.80
N GLY A 92 -3.74 12.90 -1.55
CA GLY A 92 -3.09 11.63 -1.82
C GLY A 92 -4.01 10.44 -1.65
N TRP A 93 -3.46 9.24 -1.85
CA TRP A 93 -4.19 7.98 -1.78
C TRP A 93 -3.51 7.03 -0.80
N ILE A 94 -4.33 6.32 -0.03
CA ILE A 94 -3.90 5.28 0.89
C ILE A 94 -4.62 3.96 0.62
N ALA A 95 -3.92 2.88 0.93
CA ALA A 95 -4.47 1.55 1.02
C ALA A 95 -4.74 1.22 2.50
N ARG A 96 -5.90 0.61 2.77
CA ARG A 96 -6.19 0.03 4.08
C ARG A 96 -5.58 -1.37 4.16
N VAL A 97 -4.78 -1.62 5.19
CA VAL A 97 -4.12 -2.91 5.40
C VAL A 97 -4.60 -3.50 6.72
N SER A 98 -5.24 -4.67 6.64
CA SER A 98 -5.59 -5.48 7.80
C SER A 98 -4.42 -6.35 8.23
N THR A 99 -4.45 -6.82 9.48
CA THR A 99 -3.55 -7.90 9.91
C THR A 99 -3.67 -9.10 8.97
N GLY A 100 -2.58 -9.79 8.68
CA GLY A 100 -2.55 -10.98 7.80
C GLY A 100 -2.72 -10.70 6.30
N ARG A 101 -2.85 -9.43 5.88
CA ARG A 101 -2.91 -9.02 4.47
C ARG A 101 -1.56 -9.10 3.77
#